data_AF-A0AA90SU51-F1
#
_entry.id   AF-A0AA90SU51-F1
#
_cell.length_a   1.000
_cell.length_b   1.000
_cell.length_c   1.000
_cell.angle_alpha   90.00
_cell.angle_beta   90.00
_cell.angle_gamma   90.00
#
_symmetry.space_group_name_H-M   'P 1'
#
loop_
_entity.id
_entity.type
_entity.pdbx_description
1 polymer ?
#
loop_
_entity_poly.entity_id
_entity_poly.type
_entity_poly.pdbx_seq_one_letter_code
_entity_poly.pdbx_strand_id
1 'polypeptide(L)'
;MDQQKLRTLVFEKTGVRIDIDDPIFALVALNEAVLAEAVERHVELLDDATADLADQVQALQESGSLCHFSNAALERPAALVAPAPPAANIAPPQEKRIIAIAGGAALLCAFVVLIGQAVLLRPAPAPVLVAKELTPEQSAALREADKLAGIVARLDAKTRAAIAAEMQKP
;
A
#
# COMPACT_ATOMS: atom_id res chain seq x y z
N MET A 1 13.44 22.95 12.28
CA MET A 1 14.38 22.32 11.31
C MET A 1 15.40 23.37 10.86
N ASP A 2 16.65 22.98 10.59
CA ASP A 2 17.76 23.87 10.23
C ASP A 2 17.71 24.29 8.74
N GLN A 3 17.89 25.58 8.42
CA GLN A 3 17.68 26.11 7.05
C GLN A 3 18.67 25.51 6.04
N GLN A 4 19.90 25.23 6.47
CA GLN A 4 20.89 24.59 5.60
C GLN A 4 20.49 23.17 5.21
N LYS A 5 19.78 22.47 6.09
CA LYS A 5 19.30 21.10 5.85
C LYS A 5 18.18 21.08 4.83
N LEU A 6 17.26 22.05 4.88
CA LEU A 6 16.21 22.22 3.86
C LEU A 6 16.80 22.53 2.48
N ARG A 7 17.83 23.38 2.41
CA ARG A 7 18.47 23.73 1.14
C ARG A 7 19.10 22.51 0.47
N THR A 8 19.81 21.68 1.23
CA THR A 8 20.38 20.43 0.72
C THR A 8 19.28 19.46 0.28
N LEU A 9 18.20 19.35 1.05
CA LEU A 9 17.11 18.42 0.76
C LEU A 9 16.31 18.82 -0.50
N VAL A 10 16.12 20.12 -0.73
CA VAL A 10 15.50 20.62 -1.97
C VAL A 10 16.44 20.45 -3.16
N PHE A 11 17.74 20.70 -2.99
CA PHE A 11 18.74 20.46 -4.03
C PHE A 11 18.85 18.97 -4.39
N GLU A 12 18.86 18.05 -3.42
CA GLU A 12 18.91 16.61 -3.69
C GLU A 12 17.66 16.10 -4.40
N LYS A 13 16.48 16.63 -4.05
CA LYS A 13 15.21 16.18 -4.63
C LYS A 13 14.87 16.82 -5.98
N THR A 14 15.28 18.05 -6.21
CA THR A 14 14.89 18.81 -7.41
C THR A 14 16.07 19.17 -8.32
N GLY A 15 17.31 19.06 -7.84
CA GLY A 15 18.51 19.50 -8.54
C GLY A 15 18.68 21.03 -8.57
N VAL A 16 17.74 21.79 -8.02
CA VAL A 16 17.72 23.25 -8.07
C VAL A 16 18.43 23.82 -6.84
N ARG A 17 19.41 24.69 -7.08
CA ARG A 17 20.05 25.47 -6.02
C ARG A 17 19.18 26.68 -5.73
N ILE A 18 18.61 26.71 -4.54
CA ILE A 18 17.67 27.74 -4.11
C ILE A 18 18.34 28.56 -3.01
N ASP A 19 18.33 29.89 -3.18
CA ASP A 19 18.84 30.84 -2.18
C ASP A 19 17.81 31.07 -1.07
N ILE A 20 18.26 31.59 0.08
CA ILE A 20 17.41 31.75 1.27
C ILE A 20 16.30 32.80 1.03
N ASP A 21 16.58 33.78 0.19
CA ASP A 21 15.63 34.84 -0.19
C ASP A 21 14.68 34.41 -1.33
N ASP A 22 14.79 33.17 -1.82
CA ASP A 22 13.92 32.68 -2.89
C ASP A 22 12.51 32.38 -2.34
N PRO A 23 11.45 32.87 -3.01
CA PRO A 23 10.07 32.58 -2.62
C PRO A 23 9.76 31.08 -2.55
N ILE A 24 10.43 30.22 -3.33
CA ILE A 24 10.26 28.77 -3.28
C ILE A 24 10.81 28.21 -1.96
N PHE A 25 11.94 28.73 -1.47
CA PHE A 25 12.51 28.31 -0.19
C PHE A 25 11.60 28.72 0.97
N ALA A 26 11.05 29.94 0.92
CA ALA A 26 10.09 30.42 1.91
C ALA A 26 8.84 29.54 1.99
N LEU A 27 8.28 29.13 0.83
CA LEU A 27 7.12 28.24 0.78
C LEU A 27 7.41 26.84 1.32
N VAL A 28 8.56 26.26 0.96
CA VAL A 28 8.97 24.95 1.47
C VAL A 28 9.21 25.03 2.98
N ALA A 29 9.90 26.06 3.46
CA ALA A 29 10.14 26.26 4.89
C ALA A 29 8.84 26.48 5.67
N LEU A 30 7.88 27.23 5.11
CA LEU A 30 6.57 27.44 5.70
C LEU A 30 5.76 26.15 5.76
N ASN A 31 5.71 25.38 4.67
CA ASN A 31 5.02 24.10 4.66
C ASN A 31 5.62 23.15 5.70
N GLU A 32 6.94 23.05 5.78
CA GLU A 32 7.63 22.20 6.77
C GLU A 32 7.34 22.66 8.22
N ALA A 33 7.29 23.96 8.48
CA ALA A 33 6.95 24.49 9.80
C ALA A 33 5.49 24.15 10.18
N VAL A 34 4.55 24.35 9.26
CA VAL A 34 3.12 24.05 9.47
C VAL A 34 2.89 22.54 9.61
N LEU A 35 3.58 21.71 8.82
CA LEU A 35 3.53 20.26 8.96
C LEU A 35 4.09 19.80 10.30
N ALA A 36 5.23 20.36 10.75
CA ALA A 36 5.79 20.03 12.05
C ALA A 36 4.82 20.37 13.18
N GLU A 37 4.21 21.56 13.16
CA GLU A 37 3.23 21.99 14.17
C GLU A 37 1.95 21.12 14.14
N ALA A 38 1.46 20.75 12.96
CA ALA A 38 0.28 19.89 12.84
C ALA A 38 0.55 18.46 13.34
N VAL A 39 1.74 17.92 13.06
CA VAL A 39 2.16 16.61 13.56
C VAL A 39 2.32 16.65 15.08
N GLU A 40 2.93 17.69 15.64
CA GLU A 40 3.11 17.84 17.09
C GLU A 40 1.76 17.84 17.83
N ARG A 41 0.80 18.66 17.40
CA ARG A 41 -0.57 18.64 17.96
C ARG A 41 -1.26 17.28 17.85
N HIS A 42 -1.00 16.53 16.79
CA HIS A 42 -1.59 15.21 16.63
C HIS A 42 -0.92 14.15 17.50
N VAL A 43 0.39 14.24 17.72
CA VAL A 43 1.11 13.35 18.65
C VAL A 43 0.63 13.60 20.07
N GLU A 44 0.50 14.86 20.50
CA GLU A 44 -0.05 15.20 21.82
C GLU A 44 -1.45 14.60 22.04
N LEU A 45 -2.34 14.74 21.06
CA LEU A 45 -3.69 14.15 21.15
C LEU A 45 -3.67 12.61 21.18
N LEU A 46 -2.73 11.98 20.49
CA LEU A 46 -2.57 10.52 20.53
C LEU A 46 -2.02 10.05 21.87
N ASP A 47 -1.07 10.78 22.45
CA ASP A 47 -0.48 10.47 23.75
C ASP A 47 -1.55 10.59 24.84
N ASP A 48 -2.37 11.64 24.83
CA ASP A 48 -3.51 11.79 25.73
C ASP A 48 -4.52 10.63 25.59
N ALA A 49 -4.92 10.30 24.36
CA ALA A 49 -5.84 9.18 24.11
C ALA A 49 -5.23 7.83 24.51
N THR A 50 -3.91 7.67 24.39
CA THR A 50 -3.19 6.46 24.80
C THR A 50 -3.11 6.36 26.32
N ALA A 51 -2.93 7.47 27.02
CA ALA A 51 -2.99 7.53 28.48
C ALA A 51 -4.39 7.15 28.99
N ASP A 52 -5.44 7.73 28.41
CA ASP A 52 -6.84 7.38 28.72
C ASP A 52 -7.16 5.90 28.46
N LEU A 53 -6.58 5.32 27.40
CA LEU A 53 -6.73 3.89 27.10
C LEU A 53 -5.95 3.02 28.10
N ALA A 54 -4.75 3.44 28.51
CA ALA A 54 -3.95 2.73 29.50
C ALA A 54 -4.67 2.69 30.86
N ASP A 55 -5.27 3.81 31.29
CA ASP A 55 -6.07 3.89 32.51
C ASP A 55 -7.32 2.98 32.42
N GLN A 56 -7.99 2.92 31.27
CA GLN A 56 -9.10 2.00 31.05
C GLN A 56 -8.67 0.53 31.12
N VAL A 57 -7.53 0.17 30.54
CA VAL A 57 -6.98 -1.19 30.59
C VAL A 57 -6.61 -1.55 32.03
N GLN A 58 -6.00 -0.63 32.77
CA GLN A 58 -5.67 -0.84 34.17
C GLN A 58 -6.93 -1.03 35.04
N ALA A 59 -7.95 -0.20 34.85
CA ALA A 59 -9.24 -0.35 35.52
C ALA A 59 -9.93 -1.70 35.17
N LEU A 60 -9.79 -2.19 33.93
CA LEU A 60 -10.28 -3.51 33.51
C LEU A 60 -9.47 -4.67 34.12
N GLN A 61 -8.18 -4.46 34.37
CA GLN A 61 -7.29 -5.43 35.01
C GLN A 61 -7.56 -5.54 36.51
N GLU A 62 -7.74 -4.40 37.19
CA GLU A 62 -8.08 -4.31 38.62
C GLU A 62 -9.50 -4.82 38.91
N SER A 63 -10.44 -4.63 37.98
CA SER A 63 -11.78 -5.22 38.06
C SER A 63 -11.82 -6.73 37.78
N GLY A 64 -10.66 -7.38 37.59
CA GLY A 64 -10.51 -8.84 37.51
C GLY A 64 -10.93 -9.46 36.18
N SER A 65 -11.28 -8.65 35.16
CA SER A 65 -11.77 -9.17 33.88
C SER A 65 -10.68 -9.85 33.04
N LEU A 66 -9.40 -9.52 33.25
CA LEU A 66 -8.26 -10.16 32.57
C LEU A 66 -7.80 -11.47 33.24
N CYS A 67 -8.07 -11.65 34.54
CA CYS A 67 -7.74 -12.89 35.26
C CYS A 67 -8.52 -14.11 34.73
N HIS A 68 -9.68 -13.89 34.10
CA HIS A 68 -10.44 -14.97 33.46
C HIS A 68 -9.78 -15.52 32.19
N PHE A 69 -8.99 -14.71 31.47
CA PHE A 69 -8.29 -15.15 30.25
C PHE A 69 -6.97 -15.85 30.54
N SER A 70 -6.28 -15.49 31.64
CA SER A 70 -4.97 -16.06 31.98
C SER A 70 -5.03 -17.52 32.46
N ASN A 71 -6.19 -17.98 32.97
CA ASN A 71 -6.39 -19.39 33.33
C ASN A 71 -6.60 -20.31 32.11
N ALA A 72 -6.92 -19.77 30.93
CA ALA A 72 -7.09 -20.57 29.70
C ALA A 72 -5.75 -20.91 29.01
N ALA A 73 -4.64 -20.26 29.39
CA ALA A 73 -3.34 -20.43 28.73
C ALA A 73 -2.46 -21.53 29.34
N LEU A 74 -2.91 -22.21 30.41
CA LEU A 74 -2.12 -23.24 31.12
C LEU A 74 -2.34 -24.68 30.62
N GLU A 75 -3.27 -24.94 29.70
CA GLU A 75 -3.46 -26.27 29.12
C GLU A 75 -2.55 -26.48 27.90
N ARG A 76 -1.34 -26.99 28.17
CA ARG A 76 -0.43 -27.55 27.17
C ARG A 76 -1.02 -28.88 26.61
N PRO A 77 -0.88 -29.19 25.31
CA PRO A 77 -1.64 -30.26 24.68
C PRO A 77 -0.98 -31.61 24.93
N ALA A 78 -1.59 -32.43 25.79
CA ALA A 78 -1.26 -33.84 25.95
C ALA A 78 -2.54 -34.64 26.16
N ALA A 79 -3.21 -34.99 25.06
CA ALA A 79 -3.89 -36.27 24.86
C ALA A 79 -4.77 -36.21 23.62
N LEU A 80 -4.36 -36.97 22.59
CA LEU A 80 -5.26 -37.46 21.57
C LEU A 80 -6.24 -38.46 22.20
N VAL A 81 -7.47 -38.46 21.67
CA VAL A 81 -8.53 -39.48 21.77
C VAL A 81 -9.50 -39.36 22.96
N ALA A 82 -10.61 -38.64 22.73
CA ALA A 82 -11.98 -39.10 23.04
C ALA A 82 -13.01 -38.21 22.30
N PRO A 83 -14.12 -38.76 21.75
CA PRO A 83 -15.14 -37.96 21.09
C PRO A 83 -15.98 -37.22 22.14
N ALA A 84 -15.97 -35.89 22.09
CA ALA A 84 -16.81 -35.06 22.94
C ALA A 84 -18.31 -35.25 22.58
N PRO A 85 -19.22 -35.36 23.56
CA PRO A 85 -20.67 -35.37 23.30
C PRO A 85 -21.12 -33.98 22.82
N PRO A 86 -22.25 -33.86 22.11
CA PRO A 86 -22.72 -32.57 21.63
C PRO A 86 -23.28 -31.77 22.81
N ALA A 87 -22.42 -31.00 23.47
CA ALA A 87 -22.85 -29.96 24.38
C ALA A 87 -23.44 -28.83 23.53
N ALA A 88 -24.77 -28.79 23.46
CA ALA A 88 -25.52 -27.63 23.02
C ALA A 88 -25.25 -26.47 24.00
N ASN A 89 -24.12 -25.79 23.82
CA ASN A 89 -23.79 -24.60 24.58
C ASN A 89 -24.46 -23.40 23.93
N ILE A 90 -25.61 -23.03 24.49
CA ILE A 90 -26.13 -21.68 24.36
C ILE A 90 -25.10 -20.78 25.06
N ALA A 91 -24.15 -20.28 24.27
CA ALA A 91 -23.13 -19.35 24.75
C ALA A 91 -23.81 -18.16 25.47
N PRO A 92 -23.40 -17.81 26.70
CA PRO A 92 -23.94 -16.66 27.41
C PRO A 92 -23.81 -15.40 26.55
N PRO A 93 -24.73 -14.43 26.66
CA PRO A 93 -24.77 -13.24 25.81
C PRO A 93 -23.47 -12.41 25.86
N GLN A 94 -22.66 -12.57 26.92
CA GLN A 94 -21.34 -11.96 27.06
C GLN A 94 -20.29 -12.55 26.11
N GLU A 95 -20.28 -13.86 25.86
CA GLU A 95 -19.34 -14.49 24.92
C GLU A 95 -19.61 -14.04 23.47
N LYS A 96 -20.89 -13.88 23.11
CA LYS A 96 -21.26 -13.34 21.78
C LYS A 96 -20.74 -11.92 21.59
N ARG A 97 -20.77 -11.09 22.64
CA ARG A 97 -20.21 -9.73 22.61
C ARG A 97 -18.69 -9.76 22.50
N ILE A 98 -18.01 -10.63 23.25
CA ILE A 98 -16.55 -10.76 23.19
C ILE A 98 -16.09 -11.24 21.81
N ILE A 99 -16.77 -12.24 21.24
CA ILE A 99 -16.48 -12.73 19.87
C ILE A 99 -16.77 -11.65 18.83
N ALA A 100 -17.85 -10.88 18.98
CA ALA A 100 -18.16 -9.77 18.09
C ALA A 100 -17.14 -8.62 18.19
N ILE A 101 -16.68 -8.28 19.39
CA ILE A 101 -15.66 -7.25 19.62
C ILE A 101 -14.31 -7.72 19.09
N ALA A 102 -13.89 -8.95 19.40
CA ALA A 102 -12.64 -9.51 18.90
C ALA A 102 -12.64 -9.66 17.38
N GLY A 103 -13.74 -10.14 16.80
CA GLY A 103 -13.92 -10.22 15.35
C GLY A 103 -13.93 -8.85 14.69
N GLY A 104 -14.64 -7.88 15.28
CA GLY A 104 -14.67 -6.49 14.80
C GLY A 104 -13.30 -5.83 14.85
N ALA A 105 -12.58 -5.96 15.97
CA ALA A 105 -11.23 -5.42 16.14
C ALA A 105 -10.25 -6.07 15.16
N ALA A 106 -10.32 -7.38 14.95
CA ALA A 106 -9.48 -8.07 13.97
C ALA A 106 -9.73 -7.59 12.53
N LEU A 107 -11.00 -7.42 12.13
CA LEU A 107 -11.35 -6.90 10.82
C LEU A 107 -10.92 -5.45 10.62
N LEU A 108 -11.11 -4.60 11.64
CA LEU A 108 -10.71 -3.18 11.59
C LEU A 108 -9.18 -3.07 11.49
N CYS A 109 -8.45 -3.86 12.27
CA CYS A 109 -6.99 -3.92 12.24
C CYS A 109 -6.49 -4.41 10.87
N ALA A 110 -7.10 -5.46 10.30
CA ALA A 110 -6.79 -5.91 8.95
C ALA A 110 -7.05 -4.83 7.90
N PHE A 111 -8.15 -4.07 8.03
CA PHE A 111 -8.48 -2.98 7.11
C PHE A 111 -7.47 -1.83 7.18
N VAL A 112 -7.08 -1.43 8.39
CA VAL A 112 -6.05 -0.39 8.62
C VAL A 112 -4.71 -0.84 8.06
N VAL A 113 -4.31 -2.10 8.27
CA VAL A 113 -3.07 -2.65 7.70
C VAL A 113 -3.11 -2.66 6.18
N LEU A 114 -4.23 -3.08 5.56
CA LEU A 114 -4.37 -3.09 4.10
C LEU A 114 -4.37 -1.67 3.50
N ILE A 115 -5.03 -0.71 4.14
CA ILE A 115 -4.98 0.71 3.71
C ILE A 115 -3.57 1.27 3.89
N GLY A 116 -2.93 1.01 5.03
CA GLY A 116 -1.56 1.41 5.30
C GLY A 116 -0.59 0.86 4.25
N GLN A 117 -0.73 -0.42 3.91
CA GLN A 117 0.04 -1.03 2.82
C GLN A 117 -0.27 -0.38 1.46
N ALA A 118 -1.52 -0.07 1.14
CA ALA A 118 -1.87 0.59 -0.11
C ALA A 118 -1.33 2.03 -0.22
N VAL A 119 -1.20 2.74 0.91
CA VAL A 119 -0.67 4.12 0.96
C VAL A 119 0.87 4.11 0.96
N LEU A 120 1.51 3.24 1.74
CA LEU A 120 2.97 3.16 1.89
C LEU A 120 3.65 2.36 0.78
N LEU A 121 3.07 1.21 0.42
CA LEU A 121 3.50 0.38 -0.72
C LEU A 121 2.60 0.66 -1.92
N ARG A 122 2.32 1.93 -2.20
CA ARG A 122 1.79 2.34 -3.50
C ARG A 122 2.71 1.66 -4.53
N PRO A 123 2.24 0.63 -5.26
CA PRO A 123 3.11 -0.05 -6.20
C PRO A 123 3.56 1.06 -7.13
N ALA A 124 4.89 1.22 -7.28
CA ALA A 124 5.39 2.04 -8.37
C ALA A 124 4.56 1.63 -9.59
N PRO A 125 3.89 2.57 -10.28
CA PRO A 125 3.02 2.23 -11.40
C PRO A 125 3.82 1.26 -12.24
N ALA A 126 3.35 0.00 -12.30
CA ALA A 126 4.00 -1.05 -13.08
C ALA A 126 4.37 -0.37 -14.38
N PRO A 127 5.67 -0.34 -14.76
CA PRO A 127 6.17 0.61 -15.73
C PRO A 127 5.16 0.58 -16.85
N VAL A 128 4.38 1.66 -16.95
CA VAL A 128 3.61 1.88 -18.15
C VAL A 128 4.78 1.90 -19.10
N LEU A 129 4.89 0.83 -19.89
CA LEU A 129 5.58 0.89 -21.15
C LEU A 129 4.79 1.98 -21.86
N VAL A 130 5.13 3.23 -21.51
CA VAL A 130 4.89 4.41 -22.30
C VAL A 130 5.54 3.95 -23.56
N ALA A 131 4.70 3.46 -24.47
CA ALA A 131 5.08 3.17 -25.82
C ALA A 131 5.77 4.45 -26.21
N LYS A 132 7.11 4.41 -26.18
CA LYS A 132 8.00 5.51 -26.48
C LYS A 132 7.38 6.07 -27.74
N GLU A 133 6.78 7.26 -27.63
CA GLU A 133 5.88 7.77 -28.64
C GLU A 133 6.57 7.51 -29.97
N LEU A 134 5.92 6.69 -30.80
CA LEU A 134 6.53 6.19 -32.03
C LEU A 134 7.14 7.40 -32.71
N THR A 135 8.47 7.42 -32.79
CA THR A 135 9.16 8.54 -33.44
C THR A 135 8.50 8.76 -34.80
N PRO A 136 8.40 10.01 -35.30
CA PRO A 136 7.68 10.29 -36.54
C PRO A 136 8.11 9.35 -37.69
N GLU A 137 9.36 8.92 -37.70
CA GLU A 137 9.92 7.91 -38.60
C GLU A 137 9.34 6.50 -38.40
N GLN A 138 9.16 6.04 -37.15
CA GLN A 138 8.55 4.74 -36.85
C GLN A 138 7.06 4.72 -37.18
N SER A 139 6.34 5.82 -36.98
CA SER A 139 4.93 5.91 -37.39
C SER A 139 4.77 5.94 -38.91
N ALA A 140 5.72 6.56 -39.64
CA ALA A 140 5.77 6.51 -41.10
C ALA A 140 6.10 5.10 -41.61
N ALA A 141 7.07 4.43 -40.99
CA ALA A 141 7.46 3.06 -41.32
C ALA A 141 6.30 2.06 -41.11
N LEU A 142 5.50 2.23 -40.05
CA LEU A 142 4.30 1.40 -39.82
C LEU A 142 3.24 1.62 -40.91
N ARG A 143 2.99 2.88 -41.32
CA ARG A 143 2.05 3.17 -42.42
C ARG A 143 2.51 2.60 -43.75
N GLU A 144 3.81 2.59 -43.99
CA GLU A 144 4.39 1.99 -45.19
C GLU A 144 4.28 0.46 -45.15
N ALA A 145 4.54 -0.15 -43.99
CA ALA A 145 4.35 -1.58 -43.76
C ALA A 145 2.90 -2.02 -44.01
N ASP A 146 1.91 -1.25 -43.55
CA ASP A 146 0.49 -1.54 -43.79
C ASP A 146 0.12 -1.50 -45.29
N LYS A 147 0.69 -0.54 -46.04
CA LYS A 147 0.50 -0.45 -47.49
C LYS A 147 1.12 -1.64 -48.21
N LEU A 148 2.34 -2.00 -47.85
CA LEU A 148 3.04 -3.14 -48.41
C LEU A 148 2.29 -4.46 -48.10
N ALA A 149 1.79 -4.63 -46.87
CA ALA A 149 0.96 -5.77 -46.49
C ALA A 149 -0.33 -5.85 -47.35
N GLY A 150 -0.98 -4.72 -47.61
CA GLY A 150 -2.14 -4.65 -48.50
C GLY A 150 -1.83 -5.02 -49.96
N ILE A 151 -0.66 -4.64 -50.47
CA ILE A 151 -0.20 -5.01 -51.81
C ILE A 151 0.15 -6.50 -51.87
N VAL A 152 0.87 -7.02 -50.88
CA VAL A 152 1.19 -8.46 -50.75
C VAL A 152 -0.08 -9.31 -50.66
N ALA A 153 -1.11 -8.85 -49.96
CA ALA A 153 -2.40 -9.55 -49.90
C ALA A 153 -3.08 -9.67 -51.27
N ARG A 154 -2.89 -8.67 -52.15
CA ARG A 154 -3.46 -8.63 -53.51
C ARG A 154 -2.62 -9.37 -54.56
N LEU A 155 -1.39 -9.74 -54.25
CA LEU A 155 -0.53 -10.54 -55.12
C LEU A 155 -1.01 -12.00 -55.20
N ASP A 156 -0.60 -12.71 -56.25
CA ASP A 156 -0.97 -14.11 -56.45
C ASP A 156 -0.34 -15.04 -55.39
N ALA A 157 -0.92 -16.22 -55.21
CA ALA A 157 -0.52 -17.14 -54.14
C ALA A 157 0.93 -17.64 -54.27
N LYS A 158 1.47 -17.74 -55.49
CA LYS A 158 2.84 -18.21 -55.74
C LYS A 158 3.85 -17.12 -55.35
N THR A 159 3.55 -15.86 -55.67
CA THR A 159 4.40 -14.72 -55.30
C THR A 159 4.39 -14.47 -53.78
N ARG A 160 3.23 -14.60 -53.12
CA ARG A 160 3.17 -14.53 -51.64
C ARG A 160 4.01 -15.59 -50.96
N ALA A 161 3.99 -16.83 -51.45
CA ALA A 161 4.80 -17.93 -50.90
C ALA A 161 6.31 -17.67 -51.08
N ALA A 162 6.72 -17.11 -52.22
CA ALA A 162 8.12 -16.74 -52.45
C ALA A 162 8.59 -15.61 -51.52
N ILE A 163 7.77 -14.58 -51.31
CA ILE A 163 8.09 -13.46 -50.39
C ILE A 163 8.21 -13.97 -48.94
N ALA A 164 7.30 -14.84 -48.50
CA ALA A 164 7.35 -15.42 -47.16
C ALA A 164 8.59 -16.31 -46.96
N ALA A 165 9.00 -17.05 -48.00
CA ALA A 165 10.21 -17.87 -47.97
C ALA A 165 11.49 -17.01 -47.90
N GLU A 166 11.54 -15.87 -48.61
CA GLU A 166 12.70 -14.96 -48.54
C GLU A 166 12.78 -14.22 -47.19
N MET A 167 11.64 -13.88 -46.58
CA MET A 167 11.58 -13.27 -45.25
C MET A 167 12.00 -14.21 -44.09
N GLN A 168 11.99 -15.53 -44.32
CA GLN A 168 12.43 -16.54 -43.34
C GLN A 168 13.91 -16.90 -43.44
N LYS A 169 14.62 -16.28 -44.39
CA LYS A 169 16.06 -16.51 -44.58
C LYS A 169 16.83 -15.69 -43.52
N PRO A 170 17.74 -16.32 -42.75
CA PRO A 170 18.51 -15.64 -41.71
C PRO A 170 19.52 -14.64 -42.27
#